data_AF-A0A316S105-F1
#
_entry.id   AF-A0A316S105-F1
#
_cell.length_a   1.000
_cell.length_b   1.000
_cell.length_c   1.000
_cell.angle_alpha   90.00
_cell.angle_beta   90.00
_cell.angle_gamma   90.00
#
_symmetry.space_group_name_H-M   'P 1'
#
loop_
_entity.id
_entity.type
_entity.pdbx_description
1 polymer ?
#
loop_
_entity_poly.entity_id
_entity_poly.type
_entity_poly.pdbx_seq_one_letter_code
_entity_poly.pdbx_strand_id
1 'polypeptide(L)'
;MNSMDKDNPPFPPDGQGEDAPATRRASTGKLRRRILIVLACMVVFTAVAIPLVNYIEREDTPEVMTFPDAKYNFAEPDYDYDIMKDKDYLSLNRVVMYENPAQNFSTSLDSGNMEEFGEAVTVLYNMIRRIIQGDTDGYNRLFTNAYRKANGEQERFAMQQLYDIVLTRSNTEQVTENGAIVTYQTFYVRYKIRLNNGTFRTDIGDDECRPQIVVLCNRDDGKMLIDRFDKVYLSQNKH
;
A
#
# COMPACT_ATOMS: atom_id res chain seq x y z
N MET A 1 12.92 -97.66 10.42
CA MET A 1 11.93 -98.26 9.51
C MET A 1 10.56 -98.16 10.17
N ASN A 2 9.60 -97.55 9.46
CA ASN A 2 8.13 -97.45 9.66
C ASN A 2 7.62 -96.63 10.88
N SER A 3 7.05 -95.43 10.68
CA SER A 3 5.72 -95.04 10.12
C SER A 3 4.64 -95.10 11.22
N MET A 4 4.21 -93.98 11.84
CA MET A 4 3.11 -93.06 11.42
C MET A 4 1.81 -93.79 11.03
N ASP A 5 0.59 -93.38 11.38
CA ASP A 5 -0.01 -92.39 12.30
C ASP A 5 -1.55 -92.59 12.16
N LYS A 6 -2.31 -92.40 13.26
CA LYS A 6 -3.74 -92.03 13.38
C LYS A 6 -4.89 -93.01 13.09
N ASP A 7 -5.63 -93.23 14.18
CA ASP A 7 -6.96 -93.80 14.32
C ASP A 7 -8.11 -92.89 13.83
N ASN A 8 -8.96 -93.50 13.00
CA ASN A 8 -10.44 -93.59 13.03
C ASN A 8 -11.38 -92.35 13.07
N PRO A 9 -12.43 -92.29 12.20
CA PRO A 9 -13.65 -91.46 12.33
C PRO A 9 -14.79 -92.27 13.03
N PRO A 10 -15.96 -91.73 13.48
CA PRO A 10 -17.00 -91.02 12.68
C PRO A 10 -17.85 -89.91 13.39
N PHE A 11 -18.71 -89.24 12.60
CA PHE A 11 -19.65 -88.13 12.92
C PHE A 11 -20.94 -88.52 13.74
N PRO A 12 -21.93 -87.62 13.98
CA PRO A 12 -22.13 -86.71 15.14
C PRO A 12 -23.45 -87.02 15.92
N PRO A 13 -23.89 -86.19 16.89
CA PRO A 13 -25.25 -85.62 16.75
C PRO A 13 -25.47 -84.21 17.33
N ASP A 14 -26.63 -83.66 16.94
CA ASP A 14 -27.21 -82.34 17.19
C ASP A 14 -27.45 -81.97 18.66
N GLY A 15 -27.55 -80.66 18.94
CA GLY A 15 -28.46 -80.14 19.97
C GLY A 15 -27.86 -79.16 21.00
N GLN A 16 -28.20 -77.88 20.81
CA GLN A 16 -28.56 -76.84 21.80
C GLN A 16 -27.79 -76.76 23.14
N GLY A 17 -27.08 -75.63 23.30
CA GLY A 17 -26.70 -75.06 24.60
C GLY A 17 -26.82 -73.54 24.52
N GLU A 18 -27.75 -72.97 25.29
CA GLU A 18 -28.01 -71.55 25.48
C GLU A 18 -26.90 -70.83 26.28
N ASP A 19 -26.94 -69.50 26.18
CA ASP A 19 -26.51 -68.47 27.14
C ASP A 19 -25.15 -67.73 27.01
N ALA A 20 -25.31 -66.49 26.51
CA ALA A 20 -24.74 -65.19 26.97
C ALA A 20 -23.84 -64.42 25.96
N PRO A 21 -23.82 -63.05 25.96
CA PRO A 21 -24.61 -62.10 26.75
C PRO A 21 -25.38 -61.02 25.94
N ALA A 22 -26.46 -60.58 26.58
CA ALA A 22 -27.02 -59.24 26.65
C ALA A 22 -26.44 -58.12 25.75
N THR A 23 -27.30 -57.66 24.84
CA THR A 23 -27.56 -56.24 24.48
C THR A 23 -26.54 -55.19 24.95
N ARG A 24 -25.60 -54.80 24.07
CA ARG A 24 -25.04 -53.44 24.08
C ARG A 24 -25.86 -52.51 23.17
N ARG A 25 -27.08 -52.16 23.60
CA ARG A 25 -27.77 -50.95 23.12
C ARG A 25 -27.58 -49.84 24.16
N ALA A 26 -26.36 -49.32 24.26
CA ALA A 26 -26.10 -48.13 25.05
C ALA A 26 -25.18 -47.18 24.26
N SER A 27 -25.73 -46.01 23.91
CA SER A 27 -25.03 -44.72 23.69
C SER A 27 -25.23 -44.00 22.34
N THR A 28 -26.00 -44.52 21.38
CA THR A 28 -26.27 -43.77 20.13
C THR A 28 -26.98 -42.43 20.37
N GLY A 29 -27.88 -42.35 21.36
CA GLY A 29 -28.56 -41.10 21.74
C GLY A 29 -27.64 -40.07 22.41
N LYS A 30 -26.69 -40.52 23.25
CA LYS A 30 -25.71 -39.63 23.91
C LYS A 30 -24.68 -39.09 22.92
N LEU A 31 -24.25 -39.92 21.95
CA LEU A 31 -23.35 -39.51 20.88
C LEU A 31 -24.02 -38.53 19.91
N ARG A 32 -25.26 -38.80 19.48
CA ARG A 32 -26.04 -37.86 18.64
C ARG A 32 -26.26 -36.51 19.31
N ARG A 33 -26.55 -36.49 20.62
CA ARG A 33 -26.70 -35.25 21.39
C ARG A 33 -25.40 -34.46 21.48
N ARG A 34 -24.25 -35.13 21.63
CA ARG A 34 -22.92 -34.49 21.62
C ARG A 34 -22.58 -33.91 20.25
N ILE A 35 -22.86 -34.64 19.17
CA ILE A 35 -22.65 -34.18 17.79
C ILE A 35 -23.51 -32.94 17.49
N LEU A 36 -24.78 -32.95 17.90
CA LEU A 36 -25.67 -31.79 17.74
C LEU A 36 -25.19 -30.56 18.52
N ILE A 37 -24.66 -30.74 19.73
CA ILE A 37 -24.10 -29.64 20.53
C ILE A 37 -22.86 -29.05 19.84
N VAL A 38 -21.96 -29.90 19.33
CA VAL A 38 -20.76 -29.43 18.62
C VAL A 38 -21.12 -28.68 17.34
N LEU A 39 -22.10 -29.18 16.57
CA LEU A 39 -22.63 -28.49 15.39
C LEU A 39 -23.27 -27.15 15.75
N ALA A 40 -24.07 -27.10 16.81
CA ALA A 40 -24.67 -25.85 17.28
C ALA A 40 -23.58 -24.84 17.71
N CYS A 41 -22.55 -25.28 18.43
CA CYS A 41 -21.43 -24.42 18.81
C CYS A 41 -20.62 -23.94 17.60
N MET A 42 -20.41 -24.76 16.56
CA MET A 42 -19.76 -24.31 15.32
C MET A 42 -20.58 -23.27 14.57
N VAL A 43 -21.91 -23.43 14.52
CA VAL A 43 -22.81 -22.45 13.89
C VAL A 43 -22.78 -21.13 14.66
N VAL A 44 -22.81 -21.17 16.00
CA VAL A 44 -22.69 -19.97 16.83
C VAL A 44 -21.31 -19.33 16.67
N PHE A 45 -20.24 -20.12 16.65
CA PHE A 45 -18.88 -19.62 16.47
C PHE A 45 -18.71 -18.93 15.12
N THR A 46 -19.19 -19.52 14.02
CA THR A 46 -19.15 -18.90 12.69
C THR A 46 -20.02 -17.65 12.61
N ALA A 47 -21.21 -17.67 13.22
CA ALA A 47 -22.09 -16.50 13.29
C ALA A 47 -21.51 -15.32 14.07
N VAL A 48 -20.55 -15.56 14.98
CA VAL A 48 -19.84 -14.50 15.72
C VAL A 48 -18.51 -14.13 15.05
N ALA A 49 -17.76 -15.11 14.56
CA ALA A 49 -16.44 -14.90 13.97
C ALA A 49 -16.50 -14.10 12.66
N ILE A 50 -17.48 -14.38 11.78
CA ILE A 50 -17.61 -13.66 10.51
C ILE A 50 -17.89 -12.15 10.70
N PRO A 51 -18.89 -11.72 11.50
CA PRO A 51 -19.09 -10.30 11.74
C PRO A 51 -17.95 -9.67 12.53
N LEU A 52 -17.25 -10.41 13.39
CA LEU A 52 -16.07 -9.90 14.10
C LEU A 52 -14.89 -9.65 13.14
N VAL A 53 -14.61 -10.57 12.21
CA VAL A 53 -13.60 -10.38 11.16
C VAL A 53 -13.97 -9.20 10.27
N ASN A 54 -15.23 -9.13 9.82
CA ASN A 54 -15.71 -7.99 9.02
C ASN A 54 -15.68 -6.65 9.78
N TYR A 55 -15.85 -6.67 11.10
CA TYR A 55 -15.75 -5.47 11.94
C TYR A 55 -14.31 -4.99 12.04
N ILE A 56 -13.36 -5.92 12.28
CA ILE A 56 -11.92 -5.63 12.33
C ILE A 56 -11.44 -5.11 10.96
N GLU A 57 -11.79 -5.79 9.86
CA GLU A 57 -11.43 -5.34 8.50
C GLU A 57 -11.98 -3.96 8.15
N ARG A 58 -13.14 -3.58 8.73
CA ARG A 58 -13.78 -2.29 8.48
C ARG A 58 -13.22 -1.16 9.34
N GLU A 59 -12.66 -1.45 10.52
CA GLU A 59 -11.88 -0.46 11.27
C GLU A 59 -10.49 -0.25 10.66
N ASP A 60 -9.92 -1.28 10.05
CA ASP A 60 -8.61 -1.22 9.37
C ASP A 60 -8.66 -0.58 7.98
N THR A 61 -9.83 -0.23 7.43
CA THR A 61 -9.87 0.61 6.22
C THR A 61 -9.45 2.03 6.56
N PRO A 62 -8.27 2.50 6.12
CA PRO A 62 -7.82 3.84 6.44
C PRO A 62 -8.73 4.86 5.77
N GLU A 63 -9.15 5.88 6.52
CA GLU A 63 -9.97 6.96 5.99
C GLU A 63 -9.13 7.76 5.01
N VAL A 64 -9.54 7.83 3.75
CA VAL A 64 -8.84 8.64 2.75
C VAL A 64 -9.02 10.10 3.12
N MET A 65 -7.94 10.88 3.09
CA MET A 65 -8.02 12.33 3.16
C MET A 65 -8.79 12.81 1.93
N THR A 66 -10.07 13.10 2.14
CA THR A 66 -10.94 13.64 1.10
C THR A 66 -10.90 15.15 1.22
N PHE A 67 -10.32 15.78 0.22
CA PHE A 67 -10.45 17.21 0.08
C PHE A 67 -11.78 17.48 -0.63
N PRO A 68 -12.61 18.44 -0.15
CA PRO A 68 -13.81 18.81 -0.87
C PRO A 68 -13.45 19.25 -2.29
N ASP A 69 -14.34 18.96 -3.25
CA ASP A 69 -14.28 19.46 -4.62
C ASP A 69 -14.40 20.99 -4.59
N ALA A 70 -13.28 21.64 -4.35
CA ALA A 70 -13.17 23.08 -4.33
C ALA A 70 -13.06 23.57 -5.78
N LYS A 71 -13.93 24.50 -6.17
CA LYS A 71 -13.75 25.26 -7.40
C LYS A 71 -12.71 26.34 -7.11
N TYR A 72 -11.53 26.17 -7.70
CA TYR A 72 -10.47 27.16 -7.61
C TYR A 72 -10.57 28.19 -8.72
N ASN A 73 -10.31 29.44 -8.37
CA ASN A 73 -10.03 30.49 -9.35
C ASN A 73 -8.51 30.53 -9.54
N PHE A 74 -8.02 29.94 -10.62
CA PHE A 74 -6.60 29.94 -10.94
C PHE A 74 -6.15 31.30 -11.48
N ALA A 75 -4.89 31.63 -11.26
CA ALA A 75 -4.23 32.72 -11.97
C ALA A 75 -4.19 32.41 -13.48
N GLU A 76 -4.12 33.46 -14.31
CA GLU A 76 -3.96 33.28 -15.75
C GLU A 76 -2.59 32.64 -16.05
N PRO A 77 -2.54 31.54 -16.84
CA PRO A 77 -1.28 30.93 -17.23
C PRO A 77 -0.43 31.88 -18.09
N ASP A 78 0.78 32.17 -17.64
CA ASP A 78 1.79 32.87 -18.42
C ASP A 78 3.03 31.96 -18.57
N TYR A 79 3.26 31.50 -19.81
CA TYR A 79 4.38 30.60 -20.14
C TYR A 79 5.70 31.34 -20.40
N ASP A 80 5.66 32.66 -20.54
CA ASP A 80 6.84 33.52 -20.75
C ASP A 80 7.29 34.18 -19.44
N TYR A 81 6.45 34.10 -18.40
CA TYR A 81 6.74 34.64 -17.08
C TYR A 81 7.88 33.89 -16.37
N ASP A 82 8.97 34.62 -16.15
CA ASP A 82 10.14 34.15 -15.40
C ASP A 82 9.97 34.43 -13.91
N ILE A 83 9.49 33.42 -13.17
CA ILE A 83 9.26 33.52 -11.72
C ILE A 83 10.56 33.83 -10.94
N MET A 84 11.73 33.57 -11.53
CA MET A 84 13.02 33.86 -10.87
C MET A 84 13.35 35.36 -10.82
N LYS A 85 12.50 36.21 -11.42
CA LYS A 85 12.56 37.68 -11.32
C LYS A 85 11.47 38.26 -10.40
N ASP A 86 10.53 37.44 -9.93
CA ASP A 86 9.46 37.87 -9.04
C ASP A 86 9.98 38.02 -7.60
N LYS A 87 10.03 39.26 -7.11
CA LYS A 87 10.51 39.56 -5.75
C LYS A 87 9.64 38.93 -4.66
N ASP A 88 8.32 38.85 -4.89
CA ASP A 88 7.40 38.30 -3.90
C ASP A 88 7.62 36.80 -3.80
N TYR A 89 7.73 36.10 -4.93
CA TYR A 89 8.08 34.68 -4.95
C TYR A 89 9.44 34.41 -4.30
N LEU A 90 10.45 35.21 -4.66
CA LEU A 90 11.81 35.04 -4.14
C LEU A 90 11.89 35.26 -2.62
N SER A 91 10.95 35.99 -2.02
CA SER A 91 10.86 36.23 -0.57
C SER A 91 10.34 35.03 0.23
N LEU A 92 9.71 34.06 -0.43
CA LEU A 92 9.15 32.87 0.21
C LEU A 92 10.23 31.84 0.56
N ASN A 93 9.89 30.95 1.50
CA ASN A 93 10.73 29.80 1.83
C ASN A 93 10.68 28.75 0.71
N ARG A 94 11.64 28.81 -0.21
CA ARG A 94 11.77 27.89 -1.35
C ARG A 94 12.78 26.76 -1.12
N VAL A 95 13.25 26.58 0.12
CA VAL A 95 14.15 25.48 0.48
C VAL A 95 13.38 24.16 0.40
N VAL A 96 14.01 23.14 -0.18
CA VAL A 96 13.47 21.78 -0.19
C VAL A 96 13.97 21.06 1.06
N MET A 97 13.08 20.76 1.99
CA MET A 97 13.42 19.98 3.19
C MET A 97 13.27 18.48 2.92
N TYR A 98 14.20 17.69 3.42
CA TYR A 98 14.10 16.24 3.48
C TYR A 98 13.98 15.77 4.92
N GLU A 99 13.04 14.88 5.17
CA GLU A 99 12.77 14.28 6.48
C GLU A 99 12.81 12.76 6.39
N ASN A 100 13.48 12.14 7.36
CA ASN A 100 13.42 10.71 7.59
C ASN A 100 13.04 10.45 9.06
N PRO A 101 11.73 10.35 9.37
CA PRO A 101 11.25 10.15 10.74
C PRO A 101 11.78 8.87 11.38
N ALA A 102 12.00 7.80 10.60
CA ALA A 102 12.55 6.54 11.11
C ALA A 102 13.98 6.70 11.69
N GLN A 103 14.70 7.75 11.30
CA GLN A 103 16.03 8.09 11.79
C GLN A 103 16.05 9.39 12.60
N ASN A 104 14.89 9.98 12.89
CA ASN A 104 14.75 11.32 13.50
C ASN A 104 15.65 12.37 12.82
N PHE A 105 15.66 12.36 11.48
CA PHE A 105 16.57 13.17 10.68
C PHE A 105 15.78 14.19 9.84
N SER A 106 16.29 15.42 9.77
CA SER A 106 15.77 16.48 8.91
C SER A 106 16.92 17.36 8.42
N THR A 107 16.92 17.71 7.13
CA THR A 107 17.94 18.57 6.52
C THR A 107 17.40 19.32 5.30
N SER A 108 18.03 20.43 4.94
CA SER A 108 17.79 21.10 3.66
C SER A 108 18.52 20.37 2.53
N LEU A 109 17.85 20.19 1.41
CA LEU A 109 18.43 19.67 0.18
C LEU A 109 18.87 20.79 -0.75
N ASP A 110 19.99 20.55 -1.43
CA ASP A 110 20.46 21.32 -2.56
C ASP A 110 21.16 20.42 -3.59
N SER A 111 21.66 21.01 -4.68
CA SER A 111 22.35 20.27 -5.73
C SER A 111 23.68 19.66 -5.29
N GLY A 112 24.23 20.04 -4.15
CA GLY A 112 25.48 19.55 -3.60
C GLY A 112 25.31 18.34 -2.67
N ASN A 113 24.14 18.14 -2.06
CA ASN A 113 23.95 17.09 -1.03
C ASN A 113 22.86 16.05 -1.32
N MET A 114 21.95 16.30 -2.26
CA MET A 114 20.77 15.43 -2.49
C MET A 114 21.12 13.95 -2.75
N GLU A 115 22.24 13.70 -3.43
CA GLU A 115 22.68 12.36 -3.82
C GLU A 115 23.12 11.51 -2.61
N GLU A 116 23.54 12.16 -1.51
CA GLU A 116 23.92 11.50 -0.26
C GLU A 116 22.73 10.76 0.39
N PHE A 117 21.50 11.15 0.07
CA PHE A 117 20.27 10.58 0.62
C PHE A 117 19.61 9.52 -0.28
N GLY A 118 20.27 9.20 -1.40
CA GLY A 118 19.91 8.14 -2.34
C GLY A 118 19.10 8.59 -3.54
N GLU A 119 19.06 7.74 -4.57
CA GLU A 119 18.49 8.07 -5.89
C GLU A 119 17.03 8.56 -5.82
N ALA A 120 16.20 7.98 -4.95
CA ALA A 120 14.80 8.39 -4.83
C ALA A 120 14.67 9.86 -4.36
N VAL A 121 15.54 10.29 -3.45
CA VAL A 121 15.57 11.69 -2.98
C VAL A 121 16.04 12.61 -4.11
N THR A 122 17.04 12.19 -4.88
CA THR A 122 17.49 12.91 -6.08
C THR A 122 16.39 13.05 -7.13
N VAL A 123 15.61 12.00 -7.39
CA VAL A 123 14.47 12.03 -8.32
C VAL A 123 13.40 13.02 -7.84
N LEU A 124 13.03 12.98 -6.57
CA LEU A 124 12.03 13.89 -6.00
C LEU A 124 12.51 15.34 -5.95
N TYR A 125 13.77 15.58 -5.59
CA TYR A 125 14.36 16.91 -5.66
C TYR A 125 14.33 17.44 -7.10
N ASN A 126 14.71 16.61 -8.07
CA ASN A 126 14.62 16.98 -9.48
C ASN A 126 13.18 17.22 -9.91
N MET A 127 12.21 16.43 -9.46
CA MET A 127 10.78 16.65 -9.73
C MET A 127 10.37 18.08 -9.31
N ILE A 128 10.68 18.48 -8.07
CA ILE A 128 10.41 19.83 -7.58
C ILE A 128 11.08 20.90 -8.47
N ARG A 129 12.34 20.70 -8.86
CA ARG A 129 13.07 21.62 -9.73
C ARG A 129 12.41 21.77 -11.11
N ARG A 130 11.98 20.67 -11.73
CA ARG A 130 11.30 20.71 -13.04
C ARG A 130 9.96 21.43 -12.98
N ILE A 131 9.20 21.23 -11.90
CA ILE A 131 7.94 21.94 -11.66
C ILE A 131 8.17 23.46 -11.56
N ILE A 132 9.15 23.87 -10.74
CA ILE A 132 9.52 25.28 -10.60
C ILE A 132 9.99 25.88 -11.93
N GLN A 133 10.72 25.12 -12.73
CA GLN A 133 11.27 25.57 -14.01
C GLN A 133 10.30 25.52 -15.19
N GLY A 134 9.09 24.96 -15.03
CA GLY A 134 8.19 24.71 -16.16
C GLY A 134 8.74 23.68 -17.16
N ASP A 135 9.67 22.82 -16.75
CA ASP A 135 10.34 21.86 -17.63
C ASP A 135 9.53 20.56 -17.73
N THR A 136 8.57 20.56 -18.65
CA THR A 136 7.65 19.43 -18.88
C THR A 136 8.39 18.18 -19.37
N ASP A 137 9.33 18.32 -20.31
CA ASP A 137 10.07 17.19 -20.85
C ASP A 137 10.95 16.54 -19.78
N GLY A 138 11.62 17.36 -18.96
CA GLY A 138 12.40 16.91 -17.82
C GLY A 138 11.55 16.22 -16.77
N TYR A 139 10.35 16.75 -16.51
CA TYR A 139 9.40 16.16 -15.57
C TYR A 139 8.91 14.77 -16.04
N ASN A 140 8.48 14.65 -17.29
CA ASN A 140 7.95 13.39 -17.85
C ASN A 140 8.98 12.24 -17.87
N ARG A 141 10.27 12.57 -17.93
CA ARG A 141 11.38 11.59 -17.85
C ARG A 141 11.58 10.98 -16.46
N LEU A 142 11.00 11.55 -15.41
CA LEU A 142 11.12 11.04 -14.04
C LEU A 142 10.18 9.88 -13.73
N PHE A 143 9.27 9.54 -14.66
CA PHE A 143 8.25 8.51 -14.47
C PHE A 143 8.64 7.18 -15.09
N THR A 144 8.08 6.09 -14.57
CA THR A 144 8.20 4.78 -15.19
C THR A 144 7.47 4.73 -16.54
N ASN A 145 7.89 3.82 -17.41
CA ASN A 145 7.17 3.53 -18.65
C ASN A 145 5.74 3.07 -18.38
N ALA A 146 5.54 2.28 -17.32
CA ALA A 146 4.24 1.80 -16.88
C ALA A 146 3.31 2.97 -16.52
N TYR A 147 3.80 3.94 -15.73
CA TYR A 147 3.04 5.12 -15.38
C TYR A 147 2.61 5.93 -16.61
N ARG A 148 3.56 6.25 -17.50
CA ARG A 148 3.27 7.02 -18.72
C ARG A 148 2.26 6.31 -19.63
N LYS A 149 2.34 4.99 -19.73
CA LYS A 149 1.38 4.20 -20.53
C LYS A 149 -0.04 4.24 -19.95
N ALA A 150 -0.17 4.26 -18.63
CA ALA A 150 -1.46 4.24 -17.95
C ALA A 150 -2.11 5.63 -17.85
N ASN A 151 -1.32 6.68 -17.64
CA ASN A 151 -1.81 8.02 -17.33
C ASN A 151 -1.57 9.04 -18.44
N GLY A 152 -0.75 8.69 -19.45
CA GLY A 152 -0.22 9.65 -20.40
C GLY A 152 0.98 10.42 -19.84
N GLU A 153 1.43 11.39 -20.61
CA GLU A 153 2.45 12.35 -20.21
C GLU A 153 1.78 13.62 -19.67
N GLN A 154 2.46 14.31 -18.75
CA GLN A 154 2.03 15.62 -18.28
C GLN A 154 2.06 16.59 -19.46
N GLU A 155 0.95 17.29 -19.69
CA GLU A 155 0.87 18.37 -20.67
C GLU A 155 1.77 19.56 -20.27
N ARG A 156 2.09 20.40 -21.25
CA ARG A 156 2.95 21.57 -21.03
C ARG A 156 2.39 22.46 -19.92
N PHE A 157 3.20 22.73 -18.90
CA PHE A 157 2.85 23.62 -17.79
C PHE A 157 3.79 24.81 -17.68
N ALA A 158 3.28 25.94 -17.18
CA ALA A 158 4.08 27.13 -16.91
C ALA A 158 4.90 26.96 -15.63
N MET A 159 5.91 27.82 -15.43
CA MET A 159 6.69 27.82 -14.17
C MET A 159 5.76 27.95 -12.95
N GLN A 160 5.99 27.13 -11.93
CA GLN A 160 5.15 27.11 -10.73
C GLN A 160 5.91 27.68 -9.52
N GLN A 161 5.24 28.56 -8.77
CA GLN A 161 5.81 29.21 -7.59
C GLN A 161 5.70 28.32 -6.35
N LEU A 162 6.40 27.19 -6.34
CA LEU A 162 6.41 26.27 -5.20
C LEU A 162 7.18 26.86 -4.01
N TYR A 163 6.65 26.67 -2.80
CA TYR A 163 7.28 27.04 -1.53
C TYR A 163 6.79 26.14 -0.38
N ASP A 164 7.41 26.26 0.81
CA ASP A 164 7.17 25.40 1.99
C ASP A 164 7.29 23.90 1.64
N ILE A 165 8.37 23.53 0.97
CA ILE A 165 8.56 22.23 0.33
C ILE A 165 9.18 21.22 1.31
N VAL A 166 8.53 20.08 1.49
CA VAL A 166 9.00 18.98 2.36
C VAL A 166 8.81 17.63 1.68
N LEU A 167 9.87 16.82 1.68
CA LEU A 167 9.92 15.44 1.22
C LEU A 167 10.14 14.52 2.43
N THR A 168 9.10 13.81 2.87
CA THR A 168 9.18 12.93 4.05
C THR A 168 9.20 11.47 3.61
N ARG A 169 10.29 10.75 3.89
CA ARG A 169 10.36 9.30 3.62
C ARG A 169 9.41 8.56 4.57
N SER A 170 8.58 7.69 4.00
CA SER A 170 7.61 6.89 4.77
C SER A 170 8.02 5.43 4.91
N ASN A 171 8.29 4.76 3.79
CA ASN A 171 8.52 3.32 3.78
C ASN A 171 9.45 2.92 2.63
N THR A 172 10.16 1.81 2.82
CA THR A 172 10.92 1.11 1.77
C THR A 172 10.53 -0.36 1.81
N GLU A 173 10.13 -0.90 0.67
CA GLU A 173 9.71 -2.29 0.51
C GLU A 173 10.48 -2.95 -0.64
N GLN A 174 10.75 -4.24 -0.53
CA GLN A 174 11.30 -5.03 -1.63
C GLN A 174 10.33 -6.14 -2.00
N VAL A 175 9.97 -6.21 -3.28
CA VAL A 175 9.04 -7.18 -3.84
C VAL A 175 9.74 -7.95 -4.96
N THR A 176 9.47 -9.24 -5.08
CA THR A 176 9.94 -10.01 -6.23
C THR A 176 8.87 -10.00 -7.32
N GLU A 177 9.16 -9.33 -8.43
CA GLU A 177 8.29 -9.25 -9.61
C GLU A 177 8.96 -9.93 -10.79
N ASN A 178 8.29 -10.91 -11.40
CA ASN A 178 8.83 -11.63 -12.57
C ASN A 178 10.26 -12.18 -12.38
N GLY A 179 10.62 -12.57 -11.15
CA GLY A 179 11.94 -13.09 -10.80
C GLY A 179 13.03 -12.03 -10.55
N ALA A 180 12.70 -10.74 -10.63
CA ALA A 180 13.58 -9.63 -10.28
C ALA A 180 13.15 -8.97 -8.96
N ILE A 181 14.13 -8.49 -8.18
CA ILE A 181 13.87 -7.72 -6.96
C ILE A 181 13.60 -6.26 -7.35
N VAL A 182 12.40 -5.78 -7.05
CA VAL A 182 11.98 -4.38 -7.20
C VAL A 182 11.92 -3.76 -5.82
N THR A 183 12.63 -2.65 -5.63
CA THR A 183 12.58 -1.83 -4.42
C THR A 183 11.61 -0.68 -4.64
N TYR A 184 10.59 -0.59 -3.80
CA TYR A 184 9.66 0.53 -3.71
C TYR A 184 10.07 1.47 -2.58
N GLN A 185 10.07 2.77 -2.83
CA GLN A 185 10.24 3.79 -1.80
C GLN A 185 9.08 4.77 -1.84
N THR A 186 8.44 4.96 -0.69
CA THR A 186 7.25 5.80 -0.54
C THR A 186 7.59 7.08 0.20
N PHE A 187 7.15 8.21 -0.34
CA PHE A 187 7.37 9.54 0.23
C PHE A 187 6.06 10.32 0.32
N TYR A 188 5.90 11.09 1.39
CA TYR A 188 4.95 12.20 1.43
C TYR A 188 5.63 13.44 0.87
N VAL A 189 5.09 13.98 -0.21
CA VAL A 189 5.55 15.22 -0.84
C VAL A 189 4.56 16.32 -0.53
N ARG A 190 5.05 17.37 0.14
CA ARG A 190 4.25 18.50 0.60
C ARG A 190 4.86 19.80 0.09
N TYR A 191 4.03 20.68 -0.44
CA TYR A 191 4.39 22.04 -0.82
C TYR A 191 3.13 22.88 -0.94
N LYS A 192 3.31 24.19 -1.01
CA LYS A 192 2.30 25.17 -1.42
C LYS A 192 2.64 25.74 -2.79
N ILE A 193 1.64 26.27 -3.48
CA ILE A 193 1.81 26.98 -4.75
C ILE A 193 1.27 28.40 -4.56
N ARG A 194 2.13 29.40 -4.69
CA ARG A 194 1.68 30.80 -4.81
C ARG A 194 1.17 31.05 -6.23
N LEU A 195 0.08 31.79 -6.37
CA LEU A 195 -0.55 32.14 -7.65
C LEU A 195 -0.69 30.92 -8.56
N ASN A 196 -1.27 29.82 -8.04
CA ASN A 196 -1.44 28.62 -8.83
C ASN A 196 -2.23 28.96 -10.12
N ASN A 197 -1.61 28.68 -11.27
CA ASN A 197 -2.18 28.95 -12.58
C ASN A 197 -2.94 27.74 -13.16
N GLY A 198 -3.01 26.63 -12.44
CA GLY A 198 -3.80 25.46 -12.81
C GLY A 198 -3.19 24.61 -13.93
N THR A 199 -2.06 25.01 -14.54
CA THR A 199 -1.45 24.24 -15.63
C THR A 199 -0.71 22.99 -15.15
N PHE A 200 -0.21 23.01 -13.91
CA PHE A 200 0.47 21.86 -13.30
C PHE A 200 -0.47 21.05 -12.40
N ARG A 201 -1.15 21.72 -11.47
CA ARG A 201 -2.13 21.09 -10.56
C ARG A 201 -3.43 21.87 -10.53
N THR A 202 -4.52 21.18 -10.80
CA THR A 202 -5.89 21.72 -10.77
C THR A 202 -6.62 21.40 -9.47
N ASP A 203 -5.98 20.65 -8.57
CA ASP A 203 -6.59 20.19 -7.33
C ASP A 203 -6.13 20.98 -6.10
N ILE A 204 -5.25 21.98 -6.23
CA ILE A 204 -4.70 22.77 -5.11
C ILE A 204 -4.93 24.27 -5.34
N GLY A 205 -5.42 25.00 -4.34
CA GLY A 205 -5.61 26.45 -4.44
C GLY A 205 -4.32 27.26 -4.25
N ASP A 206 -4.45 28.58 -4.36
CA ASP A 206 -3.40 29.52 -3.97
C ASP A 206 -3.10 29.40 -2.47
N ASP A 207 -1.82 29.33 -2.11
CA ASP A 207 -1.31 29.13 -0.73
C ASP A 207 -1.81 27.87 0.00
N GLU A 208 -2.55 27.01 -0.70
CA GLU A 208 -3.03 25.75 -0.15
C GLU A 208 -1.92 24.70 -0.23
N CYS A 209 -1.99 23.74 0.69
CA CYS A 209 -1.11 22.59 0.74
C CYS A 209 -1.94 21.31 0.63
N ARG A 210 -1.79 20.58 -0.48
CA ARG A 210 -2.37 19.25 -0.67
C ARG A 210 -1.25 18.22 -0.90
N PRO A 211 -0.85 17.48 0.15
CA PRO A 211 0.21 16.48 0.05
C PRO A 211 -0.11 15.41 -0.99
N GLN A 212 0.94 14.80 -1.56
CA GLN A 212 0.84 13.66 -2.46
C GLN A 212 1.70 12.53 -1.89
N ILE A 213 1.20 11.29 -1.94
CA ILE A 213 2.05 10.13 -1.70
C ILE A 213 2.69 9.76 -3.03
N VAL A 214 4.01 9.83 -3.11
CA VAL A 214 4.78 9.48 -4.30
C VAL A 214 5.50 8.18 -4.05
N VAL A 215 5.26 7.20 -4.91
CA VAL A 215 5.94 5.91 -4.85
C VAL A 215 6.91 5.81 -6.02
N LEU A 216 8.17 5.54 -5.70
CA LEU A 216 9.23 5.33 -6.65
C LEU A 216 9.64 3.87 -6.66
N CYS A 217 10.07 3.37 -7.81
CA CYS A 217 10.65 2.03 -7.92
C CYS A 217 11.79 1.97 -8.93
N ASN A 218 12.59 0.90 -8.85
CA ASN A 218 13.73 0.65 -9.74
C ASN A 218 13.41 -0.35 -10.88
N ARG A 219 12.15 -0.45 -11.31
CA ARG A 219 11.70 -1.47 -12.27
C ARG A 219 12.30 -1.27 -13.67
N ASP A 220 12.50 -0.03 -14.10
CA ASP A 220 12.98 0.30 -15.45
C ASP A 220 14.51 0.37 -15.47
N ASP A 221 15.15 -0.73 -15.90
CA ASP A 221 16.62 -0.88 -16.02
C ASP A 221 17.38 -0.60 -14.72
N GLY A 222 16.76 -0.83 -13.56
CA GLY A 222 17.35 -0.58 -12.25
C GLY A 222 17.36 0.90 -11.85
N LYS A 223 16.86 1.82 -12.69
CA LYS A 223 16.81 3.25 -12.38
C LYS A 223 15.63 3.56 -11.49
N MET A 224 15.86 4.30 -10.41
CA MET A 224 14.78 4.80 -9.58
C MET A 224 13.94 5.83 -10.35
N LEU A 225 12.63 5.59 -10.48
CA LEU A 225 11.66 6.45 -11.18
C LEU A 225 10.33 6.47 -10.42
N ILE A 226 9.52 7.50 -10.64
CA ILE A 226 8.17 7.63 -10.08
C ILE A 226 7.24 6.64 -10.77
N ASP A 227 6.67 5.74 -9.98
CA ASP A 227 5.81 4.66 -10.46
C ASP A 227 4.32 4.98 -10.35
N ARG A 228 3.92 5.70 -9.30
CA ARG A 228 2.54 6.11 -9.07
C ARG A 228 2.41 7.20 -8.01
N PHE A 229 1.25 7.82 -8.00
CA PHE A 229 0.76 8.63 -6.89
C PHE A 229 -0.34 7.85 -6.15
N ASP A 230 -0.15 7.65 -4.85
CA ASP A 230 -1.15 7.00 -3.99
C ASP A 230 -2.02 8.06 -3.29
N LYS A 231 -3.20 7.63 -2.83
CA LYS A 231 -4.12 8.48 -2.07
C LYS A 231 -3.52 8.80 -0.70
N VAL A 232 -3.64 10.04 -0.25
CA VAL A 232 -3.29 10.41 1.13
C VAL A 232 -4.37 9.84 2.06
N TYR A 233 -3.96 9.07 3.06
CA TYR A 233 -4.85 8.57 4.10
C TYR A 233 -4.67 9.37 5.39
N LEU A 234 -5.77 9.66 6.09
CA LEU A 234 -5.73 10.17 7.46
C LEU A 234 -5.07 9.09 8.32
N SER A 235 -3.98 9.42 9.01
CA SER A 235 -3.42 8.51 10.00
C SER A 235 -4.47 8.35 11.11
N GLN A 236 -4.97 7.13 11.30
CA GLN A 236 -5.77 6.81 12.47
C GLN A 236 -4.84 6.65 13.67
N ASN A 237 -4.31 7.76 14.18
CA ASN A 237 -3.82 7.79 15.56
C ASN A 237 -5.04 7.94 16.48
N LYS A 238 -5.81 6.87 16.63
CA LYS A 238 -6.68 6.70 17.79
C LYS A 238 -5.85 6.04 18.89
N HIS A 239 -5.43 6.86 19.86
CA HIS A 239 -5.05 6.38 21.18
C HIS A 239 -6.27 5.95 21.97
#